data_AF-A0A855XT41-F1
#
_entry.id   AF-A0A855XT41-F1
#
_cell.length_a   1.000
_cell.length_b   1.000
_cell.length_c   1.000
_cell.angle_alpha   90.00
_cell.angle_beta   90.00
_cell.angle_gamma   90.00
#
_symmetry.space_group_name_H-M   'P 1'
#
loop_
_entity.id
_entity.type
_entity.pdbx_description
1 polymer ?
#
loop_
_entity_poly.entity_id
_entity_poly.type
_entity_poly.pdbx_seq_one_letter_code
_entity_poly.pdbx_strand_id
1 'polypeptide(L)'
;MTERMVEKMSKEQQFLVNQSMLMMDNFYDKELDLKRSFEENSSQHSTRSSAHYALGLLVRNETGDVERAVRVLHKVLDMQYDAPDEIYHGTFRTRPDAIHPPVGHYAWKSFAPGTAYFLERTFEKVSAQFIHNLQDADSILTDQADAKRMKQLFHDAVNQILPPVWISYDPNWREFIACVCAIMTAEFATLVPGTLLERMDQAMELAVQASIDRRMSDAIPMNTNIELMHIFITHYYGHRFNHTEWIRHSDEQAEAFLREFDQFGGTFAEFNTTTYYGVDLSVLGMWRKYAFTERLTKIGHKIEAGLWNNIALYYNANLENLSGPFARAYDMEMREHSSIGVFLYLLLGEGYEHLAGINCESGHDPLIALVGVDVPVEAVPYFQAHQGDRLVQKQFMELCERDEPHANRNLCTAKAWIGANRMMGAMSGSRNTNGQMYPATIHWQSETGERYDLRLARREVGEGWNTHLRGLTFEADVTKDSLVIEVELDTADEIEIYFEIRGPSIRQQDILQEQWRFPGLVCDVKAEAPEPSVLFYVNHAEIIYRYVPGESANKMRFELNIS
;
A
#
# COMPACT_ATOMS: atom_id res chain seq x y z
N MET A 1 13.40 27.68 28.48
CA MET A 1 12.43 26.82 27.79
C MET A 1 12.88 26.71 26.36
N THR A 2 13.22 25.51 25.91
CA THR A 2 13.47 25.25 24.48
C THR A 2 12.15 25.52 23.74
N GLU A 3 12.19 26.34 22.70
CA GLU A 3 11.04 26.63 21.83
C GLU A 3 10.48 25.32 21.24
N ARG A 4 9.15 25.16 21.23
CA ARG A 4 8.51 23.91 20.80
C ARG A 4 8.67 23.73 19.28
N MET A 5 8.83 22.49 18.82
CA MET A 5 9.02 22.22 17.38
C MET A 5 7.83 22.76 16.56
N VAL A 6 6.60 22.56 17.05
CA VAL A 6 5.39 23.07 16.41
C VAL A 6 5.37 24.60 16.24
N GLU A 7 6.06 25.36 17.09
CA GLU A 7 6.12 26.83 16.99
C GLU A 7 7.03 27.31 15.84
N LYS A 8 7.93 26.45 15.36
CA LYS A 8 8.83 26.71 14.23
C LYS A 8 8.26 26.30 12.87
N MET A 9 7.13 25.59 12.89
CA MET A 9 6.47 25.07 11.70
C MET A 9 5.66 26.15 10.97
N SER A 10 5.46 25.99 9.67
CA SER A 10 4.51 26.80 8.89
C SER A 10 3.07 26.61 9.41
N LYS A 11 2.14 27.48 8.98
CA LYS A 11 0.73 27.36 9.38
C LYS A 11 0.12 26.02 8.93
N GLU A 12 0.49 25.56 7.75
CA GLU A 12 0.02 24.32 7.13
C GLU A 12 0.55 23.11 7.92
N GLN A 13 1.83 23.12 8.26
CA GLN A 13 2.43 22.08 9.11
C GLN A 13 1.79 22.06 10.51
N GLN A 14 1.55 23.22 11.12
CA GLN A 14 0.86 23.33 12.40
C GLN A 14 -0.58 22.78 12.33
N PHE A 15 -1.31 23.08 11.24
CA PHE A 15 -2.66 22.56 11.03
C PHE A 15 -2.69 21.03 11.06
N LEU A 16 -1.78 20.39 10.31
CA LEU A 16 -1.66 18.93 10.28
C LEU A 16 -1.36 18.33 11.65
N VAL A 17 -0.35 18.87 12.35
CA VAL A 17 0.03 18.40 13.68
C VAL A 17 -1.16 18.54 14.64
N ASN A 18 -1.83 19.69 14.66
CA ASN A 18 -2.91 19.96 15.60
C ASN A 18 -4.13 19.05 15.36
N GLN A 19 -4.53 18.89 14.10
CA GLN A 19 -5.67 18.05 13.72
C GLN A 19 -5.41 16.58 14.03
N SER A 20 -4.23 16.08 13.67
CA SER A 20 -3.82 14.71 13.94
C SER A 20 -3.69 14.44 15.44
N MET A 21 -3.05 15.33 16.20
CA MET A 21 -2.93 15.17 17.65
C MET A 21 -4.28 15.18 18.37
N LEU A 22 -5.21 16.03 17.94
CA LEU A 22 -6.58 16.04 18.46
C LEU A 22 -7.28 14.70 18.22
N MET A 23 -7.12 14.11 17.04
CA MET A 23 -7.63 12.77 16.75
C MET A 23 -6.94 11.73 17.63
N MET A 24 -5.61 11.66 17.63
CA MET A 24 -4.86 10.60 18.31
C MET A 24 -5.05 10.61 19.83
N ASP A 25 -5.20 11.77 20.46
CA ASP A 25 -5.48 11.88 21.90
C ASP A 25 -6.79 11.19 22.30
N ASN A 26 -7.81 11.19 21.43
CA ASN A 26 -9.08 10.49 21.69
C ASN A 26 -8.95 8.96 21.65
N PHE A 27 -7.89 8.44 21.02
CA PHE A 27 -7.61 7.01 20.92
C PHE A 27 -6.51 6.54 21.89
N TYR A 28 -5.92 7.43 22.68
CA TYR A 28 -4.92 7.04 23.68
C TYR A 28 -5.59 6.32 24.86
N ASP A 29 -5.07 5.13 25.14
CA ASP A 29 -5.44 4.32 26.30
C ASP A 29 -4.39 4.50 27.40
N LYS A 30 -4.81 5.17 28.48
CA LYS A 30 -3.95 5.47 29.62
C LYS A 30 -3.59 4.23 30.45
N GLU A 31 -4.41 3.18 30.42
CA GLU A 31 -4.16 1.97 31.21
C GLU A 31 -3.08 1.11 30.58
N LEU A 32 -3.09 1.01 29.24
CA LEU A 32 -2.11 0.23 28.49
C LEU A 32 -0.92 1.05 27.98
N ASP A 33 -0.98 2.39 28.10
CA ASP A 33 -0.01 3.32 27.53
C ASP A 33 0.18 3.10 26.01
N LEU A 34 -0.93 2.86 25.30
CA LEU A 34 -0.95 2.58 23.87
C LEU A 34 -2.11 3.30 23.18
N LYS A 35 -1.97 3.55 21.88
CA LYS A 35 -3.04 4.11 21.04
C LYS A 35 -3.88 2.98 20.43
N ARG A 36 -5.20 3.15 20.45
CA ARG A 36 -6.16 2.33 19.69
C ARG A 36 -6.10 2.64 18.20
N SER A 37 -6.24 1.60 17.37
CA SER A 37 -6.23 1.70 15.92
C SER A 37 -7.43 2.51 15.44
N PHE A 38 -7.21 3.44 14.52
CA PHE A 38 -8.32 4.13 13.85
C PHE A 38 -8.74 3.37 12.57
N GLU A 39 -7.82 2.59 12.00
CA GLU A 39 -7.90 2.00 10.65
C GLU A 39 -8.72 0.72 10.60
N GLU A 40 -8.43 -0.24 11.49
CA GLU A 40 -8.99 -1.61 11.40
C GLU A 40 -10.19 -1.78 12.34
N ASN A 41 -9.93 -1.55 13.63
CA ASN A 41 -10.89 -1.77 14.69
C ASN A 41 -10.52 -0.86 15.87
N SER A 42 -11.38 0.11 16.15
CA SER A 42 -11.20 1.08 17.23
C SER A 42 -11.18 0.49 18.64
N SER A 43 -11.50 -0.79 18.77
CA SER A 43 -11.32 -1.55 20.02
C SER A 43 -9.93 -2.15 20.21
N GLN A 44 -9.09 -2.20 19.18
CA GLN A 44 -7.77 -2.83 19.22
C GLN A 44 -6.64 -1.80 19.28
N HIS A 45 -5.55 -2.11 19.98
CA HIS A 45 -4.36 -1.26 20.05
C HIS A 45 -3.40 -1.56 18.90
N SER A 46 -2.63 -0.56 18.45
CA SER A 46 -1.64 -0.74 17.38
C SER A 46 -0.28 -0.18 17.80
N THR A 47 0.75 -1.00 17.67
CA THR A 47 2.15 -0.61 17.91
C THR A 47 2.61 0.49 16.98
N ARG A 48 2.36 0.35 15.67
CA ARG A 48 2.73 1.34 14.66
C ARG A 48 2.06 2.68 14.92
N SER A 49 0.75 2.68 15.16
CA SER A 49 -0.01 3.88 15.55
C SER A 49 0.54 4.51 16.83
N SER A 50 0.93 3.69 17.81
CA SER A 50 1.47 4.18 19.09
C SER A 50 2.85 4.83 18.93
N ALA A 51 3.70 4.30 18.05
CA ALA A 51 4.99 4.93 17.72
C ALA A 51 4.80 6.32 17.10
N HIS A 52 3.89 6.47 16.14
CA HIS A 52 3.56 7.77 15.55
C HIS A 52 2.94 8.74 16.56
N TYR A 53 2.08 8.25 17.46
CA TYR A 53 1.54 9.07 18.54
C TYR A 53 2.65 9.62 19.46
N ALA A 54 3.62 8.78 19.83
CA ALA A 54 4.78 9.24 20.60
C ALA A 54 5.58 10.31 19.84
N LEU A 55 5.71 10.22 18.51
CA LEU A 55 6.38 11.25 17.72
C LEU A 55 5.59 12.57 17.78
N GLY A 56 4.27 12.49 17.57
CA GLY A 56 3.38 13.66 17.63
C GLY A 56 3.41 14.35 19.00
N LEU A 57 3.47 13.59 20.09
CA LEU A 57 3.65 14.13 21.45
C LEU A 57 4.96 14.92 21.58
N LEU A 58 6.07 14.41 21.02
CA LEU A 58 7.36 15.10 21.06
C LEU A 58 7.38 16.36 20.16
N VAL A 59 6.68 16.32 19.03
CA VAL A 59 6.51 17.49 18.15
C VAL A 59 5.69 18.59 18.84
N ARG A 60 4.58 18.22 19.49
CA ARG A 60 3.67 19.14 20.19
C ARG A 60 4.30 19.70 21.47
N ASN A 61 4.93 18.83 22.26
CA ASN A 61 5.66 19.15 23.48
C ASN A 61 4.89 20.05 24.47
N GLU A 62 3.62 19.74 24.71
CA GLU A 62 2.84 20.36 25.78
C GLU A 62 3.15 19.72 27.14
N THR A 63 2.60 20.31 28.22
CA THR A 63 2.82 19.80 29.58
C THR A 63 2.33 18.36 29.72
N GLY A 64 3.23 17.43 30.01
CA GLY A 64 2.93 16.00 30.17
C GLY A 64 3.13 15.15 28.90
N ASP A 65 3.40 15.78 27.74
CA ASP A 65 3.57 15.06 26.48
C ASP A 65 4.85 14.23 26.46
N VAL A 66 5.97 14.78 26.93
CA VAL A 66 7.25 14.06 26.97
C VAL A 66 7.15 12.84 27.89
N GLU A 67 6.58 12.99 29.08
CA GLU A 67 6.40 11.87 30.00
C GLU A 67 5.48 10.80 29.41
N ARG A 68 4.46 11.20 28.64
CA ARG A 68 3.56 10.27 27.94
C ARG A 68 4.27 9.57 26.79
N ALA A 69 5.02 10.29 25.96
CA ALA A 69 5.80 9.73 24.86
C ALA A 69 6.79 8.67 25.37
N VAL A 70 7.48 8.94 26.47
CA VAL A 70 8.40 8.00 27.12
C VAL A 70 7.70 6.70 27.53
N ARG A 71 6.51 6.78 28.15
CA ARG A 71 5.74 5.58 28.52
C ARG A 71 5.29 4.78 27.30
N VAL A 72 4.74 5.46 26.30
CA VAL A 72 4.30 4.83 25.04
C VAL A 72 5.48 4.14 24.34
N LEU A 73 6.65 4.78 24.28
CA LEU A 73 7.84 4.21 23.66
C LEU A 73 8.32 2.95 24.39
N HIS A 74 8.34 2.95 25.71
CA HIS A 74 8.65 1.72 26.45
C HIS A 74 7.70 0.57 26.10
N LYS A 75 6.39 0.84 25.96
CA LYS A 75 5.42 -0.18 25.54
C LYS A 75 5.65 -0.68 24.12
N VAL A 76 5.92 0.22 23.17
CA VAL A 76 6.25 -0.17 21.79
C VAL A 76 7.48 -1.08 21.77
N LEU A 77 8.53 -0.70 22.50
CA LEU A 77 9.77 -1.48 22.57
C LEU A 77 9.60 -2.82 23.32
N ASP A 78 8.66 -2.94 24.27
CA ASP A 78 8.33 -4.21 24.94
C ASP A 78 7.74 -5.25 23.95
N MET A 79 7.26 -4.80 22.79
CA MET A 79 6.61 -5.64 21.78
C MET A 79 7.54 -6.11 20.66
N GLN A 80 8.85 -5.81 20.73
CA GLN A 80 9.82 -6.34 19.76
C GLN A 80 10.04 -7.84 19.95
N TYR A 81 10.15 -8.57 18.85
CA TYR A 81 10.53 -9.98 18.86
C TYR A 81 12.04 -10.13 18.86
N ASP A 82 12.61 -10.52 20.00
CA ASP A 82 13.99 -10.98 20.09
C ASP A 82 14.05 -12.51 19.94
N ALA A 83 13.96 -12.96 18.68
CA ALA A 83 14.00 -14.38 18.31
C ALA A 83 14.99 -14.65 17.15
N PRO A 84 16.32 -14.68 17.38
CA PRO A 84 17.35 -14.62 16.33
C PRO A 84 17.29 -15.77 15.29
N ASP A 85 16.73 -16.92 15.68
CA ASP A 85 16.58 -18.10 14.84
C ASP A 85 15.25 -18.10 14.05
N GLU A 86 14.39 -17.11 14.24
CA GLU A 86 13.05 -17.04 13.66
C GLU A 86 12.93 -15.94 12.61
N ILE A 87 12.09 -16.18 11.59
CA ILE A 87 11.91 -15.26 10.45
C ILE A 87 11.27 -13.90 10.85
N TYR A 88 10.62 -13.87 12.00
CA TYR A 88 10.03 -12.66 12.59
C TYR A 88 10.99 -11.95 13.57
N HIS A 89 12.28 -12.32 13.64
CA HIS A 89 13.26 -11.60 14.45
C HIS A 89 13.27 -10.09 14.13
N GLY A 90 13.43 -9.27 15.18
CA GLY A 90 13.62 -7.83 15.07
C GLY A 90 12.39 -7.03 14.66
N THR A 91 11.31 -7.65 14.15
CA THR A 91 10.02 -6.98 13.96
C THR A 91 9.25 -6.85 15.29
N PHE A 92 8.09 -6.22 15.23
CA PHE A 92 7.26 -5.93 16.39
C PHE A 92 5.92 -6.62 16.26
N ARG A 93 5.31 -6.99 17.39
CA ARG A 93 3.89 -7.39 17.41
C ARG A 93 3.05 -6.25 16.84
N THR A 94 2.04 -6.56 16.04
CA THR A 94 1.15 -5.54 15.45
C THR A 94 0.20 -4.94 16.49
N ARG A 95 -0.19 -5.76 17.48
CA ARG A 95 -1.05 -5.42 18.61
C ARG A 95 -0.67 -6.23 19.87
N PRO A 96 -0.99 -5.75 21.08
CA PRO A 96 -0.60 -6.44 22.33
C PRO A 96 -1.17 -7.84 22.49
N ASP A 97 -2.37 -8.07 21.98
CA ASP A 97 -3.12 -9.33 22.04
C ASP A 97 -2.90 -10.22 20.81
N ALA A 98 -1.97 -9.85 19.91
CA ALA A 98 -1.60 -10.69 18.77
C ALA A 98 -1.08 -12.04 19.27
N ILE A 99 -1.61 -13.12 18.69
CA ILE A 99 -1.10 -14.47 18.93
C ILE A 99 0.36 -14.51 18.47
N HIS A 100 1.22 -15.09 19.31
CA HIS A 100 2.62 -15.28 18.94
C HIS A 100 2.73 -16.17 17.69
N PRO A 101 3.61 -15.83 16.74
CA PRO A 101 3.92 -16.73 15.65
C PRO A 101 4.45 -18.06 16.17
N PRO A 102 4.14 -19.18 15.50
CA PRO A 102 4.73 -20.46 15.85
C PRO A 102 6.26 -20.40 15.69
N VAL A 103 6.95 -21.13 16.54
CA VAL A 103 8.41 -21.25 16.54
C VAL A 103 8.78 -22.34 15.54
N GLY A 104 9.47 -21.97 14.46
CA GLY A 104 9.80 -22.87 13.37
C GLY A 104 11.24 -23.39 13.40
N HIS A 105 12.19 -22.63 13.95
CA HIS A 105 13.62 -22.96 13.97
C HIS A 105 14.20 -23.34 12.59
N TYR A 106 13.68 -22.73 11.52
CA TYR A 106 14.16 -22.95 10.17
C TYR A 106 15.30 -22.01 9.84
N ALA A 107 16.28 -22.48 9.05
CA ALA A 107 17.42 -21.68 8.59
C ALA A 107 17.03 -20.67 7.49
N TRP A 108 16.05 -19.80 7.76
CA TRP A 108 15.41 -18.92 6.80
C TRP A 108 16.37 -17.93 6.14
N LYS A 109 17.46 -17.56 6.84
CA LYS A 109 18.54 -16.70 6.31
C LYS A 109 19.32 -17.35 5.16
N SER A 110 19.25 -18.67 5.05
CA SER A 110 19.94 -19.47 4.02
C SER A 110 19.00 -19.99 2.95
N PHE A 111 17.73 -19.59 2.99
CA PHE A 111 16.76 -19.94 1.96
C PHE A 111 17.19 -19.35 0.62
N ALA A 112 17.02 -20.15 -0.44
CA ALA A 112 17.19 -19.61 -1.79
C ALA A 112 16.06 -18.59 -2.06
N PRO A 113 16.32 -17.58 -2.90
CA PRO A 113 15.28 -16.64 -3.34
C PRO A 113 14.00 -17.38 -3.78
N GLY A 114 12.84 -16.90 -3.33
CA GLY A 114 11.55 -17.52 -3.66
C GLY A 114 11.15 -18.74 -2.85
N THR A 115 11.86 -19.06 -1.76
CA THR A 115 11.48 -20.21 -0.92
C THR A 115 10.04 -20.09 -0.41
N ALA A 116 9.57 -18.89 -0.04
CA ALA A 116 8.17 -18.69 0.35
C ALA A 116 7.19 -19.03 -0.77
N TYR A 117 7.49 -18.62 -2.02
CA TYR A 117 6.71 -19.00 -3.19
C TYR A 117 6.67 -20.52 -3.39
N PHE A 118 7.83 -21.20 -3.36
CA PHE A 118 7.87 -22.65 -3.54
C PHE A 118 7.16 -23.40 -2.43
N LEU A 119 7.23 -22.90 -1.19
CA LEU A 119 6.58 -23.49 -0.04
C LEU A 119 5.06 -23.36 -0.15
N GLU A 120 4.55 -22.17 -0.47
CA GLU A 120 3.12 -21.93 -0.73
C GLU A 120 2.61 -22.84 -1.85
N ARG A 121 3.32 -22.87 -3.00
CA ARG A 121 2.97 -23.75 -4.14
C ARG A 121 2.98 -25.23 -3.78
N THR A 122 3.94 -25.66 -2.96
CA THR A 122 4.02 -27.06 -2.52
C THR A 122 2.82 -27.39 -1.66
N PHE A 123 2.44 -26.53 -0.72
CA PHE A 123 1.27 -26.74 0.13
C PHE A 123 -0.04 -26.71 -0.64
N GLU A 124 -0.22 -25.79 -1.59
CA GLU A 124 -1.39 -25.78 -2.48
C GLU A 124 -1.52 -27.12 -3.23
N LYS A 125 -0.44 -27.57 -3.89
CA LYS A 125 -0.44 -28.82 -4.67
C LYS A 125 -0.62 -30.06 -3.80
N VAL A 126 0.06 -30.12 -2.65
CA VAL A 126 -0.07 -31.23 -1.70
C VAL A 126 -1.49 -31.25 -1.12
N SER A 127 -2.07 -30.11 -0.76
CA SER A 127 -3.45 -30.03 -0.28
C SER A 127 -4.43 -30.54 -1.33
N ALA A 128 -4.29 -30.11 -2.59
CA ALA A 128 -5.16 -30.54 -3.68
C ALA A 128 -5.05 -32.05 -3.93
N GLN A 129 -3.83 -32.59 -4.01
CA GLN A 129 -3.60 -34.02 -4.20
C GLN A 129 -4.07 -34.83 -2.99
N PHE A 130 -3.88 -34.33 -1.76
CA PHE A 130 -4.34 -34.97 -0.54
C PHE A 130 -5.86 -35.09 -0.50
N ILE A 131 -6.58 -34.01 -0.86
CA ILE A 131 -8.04 -34.00 -0.96
C ILE A 131 -8.52 -34.96 -2.05
N HIS A 132 -7.91 -34.94 -3.24
CA HIS A 132 -8.24 -35.86 -4.33
C HIS A 132 -8.06 -37.33 -3.91
N ASN A 133 -6.93 -37.66 -3.29
CA ASN A 133 -6.66 -39.01 -2.78
C ASN A 133 -7.65 -39.44 -1.69
N LEU A 134 -8.12 -38.52 -0.84
CA LEU A 134 -9.11 -38.81 0.20
C LEU A 134 -10.49 -39.13 -0.39
N GLN A 135 -10.85 -38.49 -1.51
CA GLN A 135 -12.12 -38.71 -2.22
C GLN A 135 -12.08 -39.99 -3.06
N ASP A 136 -10.98 -40.25 -3.79
CA ASP A 136 -10.82 -41.44 -4.62
C ASP A 136 -10.74 -42.76 -3.81
N ALA A 137 -10.35 -42.69 -2.54
CA ALA A 137 -10.09 -43.87 -1.74
C ALA A 137 -11.34 -44.56 -1.15
N ASP A 138 -12.56 -44.05 -1.35
CA ASP A 138 -13.85 -44.61 -0.84
C ASP A 138 -13.88 -44.92 0.69
N SER A 139 -12.85 -44.52 1.45
CA SER A 139 -12.47 -45.17 2.71
C SER A 139 -12.37 -44.21 3.90
N ILE A 140 -12.27 -42.89 3.68
CA ILE A 140 -12.03 -41.92 4.77
C ILE A 140 -13.05 -40.78 4.78
N LEU A 141 -13.49 -40.30 3.62
CA LEU A 141 -14.47 -39.21 3.49
C LEU A 141 -15.47 -39.56 2.39
N THR A 142 -16.73 -39.18 2.57
CA THR A 142 -17.78 -39.37 1.55
C THR A 142 -17.72 -38.27 0.48
N ASP A 143 -18.33 -38.47 -0.68
CA ASP A 143 -18.51 -37.43 -1.72
C ASP A 143 -19.24 -36.16 -1.21
N GLN A 144 -19.82 -36.21 0.00
CA GLN A 144 -20.44 -35.08 0.68
C GLN A 144 -19.45 -34.25 1.52
N ALA A 145 -18.18 -34.64 1.60
CA ALA A 145 -17.16 -33.90 2.34
C ALA A 145 -16.83 -32.57 1.64
N ASP A 146 -16.95 -31.48 2.38
CA ASP A 146 -16.68 -30.14 1.88
C ASP A 146 -15.16 -29.95 1.62
N ALA A 147 -14.78 -29.98 0.34
CA ALA A 147 -13.40 -29.79 -0.11
C ALA A 147 -12.80 -28.45 0.35
N LYS A 148 -13.61 -27.39 0.42
CA LYS A 148 -13.17 -26.08 0.91
C LYS A 148 -12.81 -26.16 2.39
N ARG A 149 -13.62 -26.86 3.19
CA ARG A 149 -13.33 -27.06 4.61
C ARG A 149 -12.07 -27.90 4.84
N MET A 150 -11.83 -28.91 4.02
CA MET A 150 -10.60 -29.73 4.11
C MET A 150 -9.35 -28.93 3.76
N LYS A 151 -9.40 -28.14 2.68
CA LYS A 151 -8.32 -27.19 2.29
C LYS A 151 -8.01 -26.24 3.44
N GLN A 152 -9.05 -25.69 4.08
CA GLN A 152 -8.89 -24.83 5.25
C GLN A 152 -8.19 -25.54 6.41
N LEU A 153 -8.62 -26.74 6.79
CA LEU A 153 -8.01 -27.51 7.89
C LEU A 153 -6.53 -27.83 7.62
N PHE A 154 -6.18 -28.15 6.37
CA PHE A 154 -4.79 -28.37 5.97
C PHE A 154 -3.95 -27.10 6.11
N HIS A 155 -4.44 -25.96 5.60
CA HIS A 155 -3.77 -24.67 5.75
C HIS A 155 -3.64 -24.25 7.21
N ASP A 156 -4.67 -24.47 8.04
CA ASP A 156 -4.63 -24.20 9.48
C ASP A 156 -3.52 -25.02 10.16
N ALA A 157 -3.37 -26.31 9.80
CA ALA A 157 -2.31 -27.17 10.33
C ALA A 157 -0.91 -26.71 9.89
N VAL A 158 -0.73 -26.29 8.64
CA VAL A 158 0.52 -25.70 8.14
C VAL A 158 0.87 -24.43 8.94
N ASN A 159 -0.10 -23.54 9.13
CA ASN A 159 0.07 -22.26 9.83
C ASN A 159 0.35 -22.40 11.34
N GLN A 160 0.13 -23.58 11.92
CA GLN A 160 0.53 -23.89 13.30
C GLN A 160 2.02 -24.27 13.43
N ILE A 161 2.67 -24.63 12.33
CA ILE A 161 4.08 -25.06 12.30
C ILE A 161 4.96 -23.98 11.71
N LEU A 162 4.53 -23.40 10.59
CA LEU A 162 5.24 -22.34 9.89
C LEU A 162 4.57 -21.01 10.20
N PRO A 163 5.32 -19.96 10.58
CA PRO A 163 4.72 -18.67 10.88
C PRO A 163 4.25 -18.00 9.58
N PRO A 164 2.93 -17.92 9.30
CA PRO A 164 2.46 -17.30 8.08
C PRO A 164 2.71 -15.79 8.11
N VAL A 165 3.39 -15.30 7.07
CA VAL A 165 3.67 -13.87 6.86
C VAL A 165 2.36 -13.10 6.68
N TRP A 166 2.26 -11.92 7.29
CA TRP A 166 1.08 -11.03 7.31
C TRP A 166 -0.16 -11.59 8.02
N ILE A 167 -0.08 -12.81 8.57
CA ILE A 167 -1.16 -13.41 9.37
C ILE A 167 -0.72 -13.52 10.83
N SER A 168 0.43 -14.15 11.09
CA SER A 168 0.96 -14.33 12.44
C SER A 168 1.89 -13.19 12.89
N TYR A 169 2.57 -12.56 11.93
CA TYR A 169 3.38 -11.36 12.13
C TYR A 169 3.40 -10.53 10.86
N ASP A 170 3.65 -9.23 11.00
CA ASP A 170 3.94 -8.35 9.87
C ASP A 170 5.43 -7.94 9.92
N PRO A 171 6.24 -8.30 8.90
CA PRO A 171 7.65 -7.95 8.86
C PRO A 171 7.89 -6.46 8.59
N ASN A 172 6.91 -5.73 8.06
CA ASN A 172 7.01 -4.32 7.69
C ASN A 172 6.95 -3.38 8.91
N TRP A 173 6.38 -3.84 10.03
CA TRP A 173 6.33 -3.06 11.28
C TRP A 173 7.71 -2.63 11.75
N ARG A 174 8.72 -3.45 11.47
CA ARG A 174 10.13 -3.15 11.71
C ARG A 174 10.56 -1.87 11.00
N GLU A 175 10.33 -1.76 9.70
CA GLU A 175 10.72 -0.61 8.90
C GLU A 175 9.98 0.66 9.33
N PHE A 176 8.67 0.58 9.57
CA PHE A 176 7.87 1.72 10.04
C PHE A 176 8.35 2.24 11.40
N ILE A 177 8.51 1.36 12.40
CA ILE A 177 8.94 1.76 13.75
C ILE A 177 10.38 2.24 13.72
N ALA A 178 11.25 1.63 12.92
CA ALA A 178 12.64 2.07 12.79
C ALA A 178 12.78 3.47 12.18
N CYS A 179 11.95 3.81 11.19
CA CYS A 179 11.86 5.16 10.66
C CYS A 179 11.43 6.16 11.75
N VAL A 180 10.35 5.87 12.47
CA VAL A 180 9.86 6.76 13.54
C VAL A 180 10.93 6.99 14.62
N CYS A 181 11.60 5.92 15.08
CA CYS A 181 12.70 6.02 16.05
C CYS A 181 13.89 6.85 15.52
N ALA A 182 14.18 6.78 14.21
CA ALA A 182 15.25 7.56 13.60
C ALA A 182 14.92 9.06 13.68
N ILE A 183 13.69 9.45 13.31
CA ILE A 183 13.24 10.85 13.38
C ILE A 183 13.21 11.35 14.83
N MET A 184 12.71 10.55 15.77
CA MET A 184 12.73 10.90 17.19
C MET A 184 14.13 11.15 17.72
N THR A 185 15.08 10.30 17.32
CA THR A 185 16.47 10.42 17.73
C THR A 185 17.12 11.66 17.12
N ALA A 186 16.85 11.94 15.84
CA ALA A 186 17.40 13.09 15.15
C ALA A 186 16.90 14.43 15.73
N GLU A 187 15.60 14.53 16.02
CA GLU A 187 14.96 15.80 16.39
C GLU A 187 14.78 15.98 17.90
N PHE A 188 14.62 14.90 18.67
CA PHE A 188 14.10 14.95 20.04
C PHE A 188 14.95 14.21 21.07
N ALA A 189 16.17 13.77 20.72
CA ALA A 189 17.06 13.08 21.67
C ALA A 189 17.29 13.86 22.98
N THR A 190 17.29 15.19 22.93
CA THR A 190 17.49 16.02 24.14
C THR A 190 16.26 16.07 25.08
N LEU A 191 15.09 15.65 24.61
CA LEU A 191 13.84 15.65 25.39
C LEU A 191 13.60 14.33 26.12
N VAL A 192 14.14 13.22 25.61
CA VAL A 192 13.92 11.88 26.17
C VAL A 192 15.05 11.46 27.11
N PRO A 193 14.79 10.61 28.13
CA PRO A 193 15.83 10.10 29.00
C PRO A 193 16.91 9.33 28.22
N GLY A 194 18.19 9.53 28.55
CA GLY A 194 19.30 8.83 27.90
C GLY A 194 19.18 7.30 27.94
N THR A 195 18.61 6.75 29.02
CA THR A 195 18.34 5.31 29.14
C THR A 195 17.29 4.81 28.15
N LEU A 196 16.30 5.64 27.78
CA LEU A 196 15.35 5.29 26.72
C LEU A 196 16.02 5.34 25.36
N LEU A 197 16.89 6.32 25.10
CA LEU A 197 17.67 6.38 23.85
C LEU A 197 18.56 5.15 23.66
N GLU A 198 19.28 4.74 24.70
CA GLU A 198 20.10 3.51 24.67
C GLU A 198 19.24 2.28 24.36
N ARG A 199 18.05 2.20 24.96
CA ARG A 199 17.10 1.10 24.70
C ARG A 199 16.55 1.14 23.27
N MET A 200 16.26 2.33 22.74
CA MET A 200 15.86 2.50 21.34
C MET A 200 16.99 2.04 20.42
N ASP A 201 18.23 2.46 20.67
CA ASP A 201 19.39 2.06 19.86
C ASP A 201 19.56 0.53 19.82
N GLN A 202 19.49 -0.15 20.97
CA GLN A 202 19.54 -1.62 21.03
C GLN A 202 18.42 -2.28 20.22
N ALA A 203 17.19 -1.77 20.33
CA ALA A 203 16.07 -2.28 19.53
C ALA A 203 16.29 -2.06 18.03
N MET A 204 16.89 -0.93 17.65
CA MET A 204 17.16 -0.60 16.26
C MET A 204 18.30 -1.43 15.67
N GLU A 205 19.29 -1.85 16.48
CA GLU A 205 20.28 -2.82 16.06
C GLU A 205 19.64 -4.14 15.60
N LEU A 206 18.73 -4.70 16.41
CA LEU A 206 17.98 -5.92 16.06
C LEU A 206 17.10 -5.71 14.81
N ALA A 207 16.39 -4.59 14.75
CA ALA A 207 15.51 -4.27 13.63
C ALA A 207 16.28 -4.12 12.31
N VAL A 208 17.38 -3.38 12.30
CA VAL A 208 18.14 -3.11 11.07
C VAL A 208 18.86 -4.37 10.60
N GLN A 209 19.47 -5.13 11.52
CA GLN A 209 20.11 -6.39 11.16
C GLN A 209 19.10 -7.38 10.56
N ALA A 210 17.92 -7.55 11.18
CA ALA A 210 16.88 -8.43 10.65
C ALA A 210 16.30 -7.94 9.31
N SER A 211 16.26 -6.63 9.08
CA SER A 211 15.85 -6.05 7.80
C SER A 211 16.85 -6.38 6.68
N ILE A 212 18.16 -6.32 6.97
CA ILE A 212 19.23 -6.76 6.05
C ILE A 212 19.10 -8.26 5.78
N ASP A 213 18.92 -9.09 6.82
CA ASP A 213 18.76 -10.53 6.67
C ASP A 213 17.53 -10.89 5.78
N ARG A 214 16.40 -10.16 5.95
CA ARG A 214 15.23 -10.28 5.06
C ARG A 214 15.57 -9.91 3.62
N ARG A 215 16.22 -8.76 3.40
CA ARG A 215 16.59 -8.30 2.06
C ARG A 215 17.54 -9.26 1.34
N MET A 216 18.49 -9.86 2.07
CA MET A 216 19.50 -10.75 1.49
C MET A 216 18.99 -12.17 1.22
N SER A 217 18.04 -12.66 2.02
CA SER A 217 17.43 -13.98 1.81
C SER A 217 16.36 -13.97 0.71
N ASP A 218 15.74 -12.81 0.44
CA ASP A 218 14.59 -12.66 -0.45
C ASP A 218 13.46 -13.67 -0.11
N ALA A 219 13.38 -14.06 1.16
CA ALA A 219 12.36 -14.97 1.67
C ALA A 219 11.00 -14.27 1.78
N ILE A 220 11.03 -12.95 2.02
CA ILE A 220 9.84 -12.10 2.06
C ILE A 220 10.13 -10.83 1.24
N PRO A 221 9.44 -10.64 0.10
CA PRO A 221 9.68 -9.52 -0.79
C PRO A 221 9.44 -8.17 -0.09
N MET A 222 10.10 -7.13 -0.57
CA MET A 222 9.88 -5.75 -0.13
C MET A 222 9.18 -4.99 -1.25
N ASN A 223 8.02 -4.43 -0.92
CA ASN A 223 7.33 -3.45 -1.75
C ASN A 223 8.10 -2.12 -1.77
N THR A 224 7.77 -1.23 -2.70
CA THR A 224 8.46 0.04 -2.98
C THR A 224 8.67 0.86 -1.71
N ASN A 225 7.61 1.08 -0.94
CA ASN A 225 7.67 1.87 0.28
C ASN A 225 8.55 1.21 1.35
N ILE A 226 8.51 -0.12 1.46
CA ILE A 226 9.32 -0.89 2.42
C ILE A 226 10.79 -0.91 2.00
N GLU A 227 11.08 -0.97 0.71
CA GLU A 227 12.44 -0.88 0.19
C GLU A 227 13.04 0.51 0.41
N LEU A 228 12.27 1.58 0.17
CA LEU A 228 12.69 2.94 0.49
C LEU A 228 13.00 3.10 1.99
N MET A 229 12.16 2.54 2.87
CA MET A 229 12.40 2.55 4.32
C MET A 229 13.63 1.73 4.68
N HIS A 230 13.80 0.55 4.09
CA HIS A 230 14.95 -0.33 4.31
C HIS A 230 16.27 0.39 3.99
N ILE A 231 16.35 1.04 2.83
CA ILE A 231 17.53 1.84 2.44
C ILE A 231 17.75 2.98 3.45
N PHE A 232 16.68 3.68 3.87
CA PHE A 232 16.80 4.75 4.86
C PHE A 232 17.36 4.27 6.19
N ILE A 233 16.77 3.21 6.78
CA ILE A 233 17.13 2.77 8.13
C ILE A 233 18.52 2.14 8.15
N THR A 234 18.90 1.38 7.10
CA THR A 234 20.25 0.81 7.00
C THR A 234 21.31 1.90 6.87
N HIS A 235 21.02 2.96 6.11
CA HIS A 235 21.88 4.14 6.03
C HIS A 235 21.98 4.87 7.36
N TYR A 236 20.84 5.27 7.93
CA TYR A 236 20.77 6.11 9.12
C TYR A 236 21.44 5.42 10.31
N TYR A 237 21.07 4.17 10.61
CA TYR A 237 21.64 3.43 11.73
C TYR A 237 23.05 2.90 11.44
N GLY A 238 23.38 2.62 10.17
CA GLY A 238 24.75 2.32 9.76
C GLY A 238 25.71 3.45 10.11
N HIS A 239 25.34 4.71 9.81
CA HIS A 239 26.12 5.88 10.19
C HIS A 239 26.08 6.15 11.70
N ARG A 240 24.91 6.04 12.33
CA ARG A 240 24.75 6.28 13.78
C ARG A 240 25.62 5.35 14.64
N PHE A 241 25.69 4.08 14.27
CA PHE A 241 26.44 3.05 15.01
C PHE A 241 27.83 2.78 14.42
N ASN A 242 28.22 3.50 13.35
CA ASN A 242 29.48 3.32 12.65
C ASN A 242 29.69 1.87 12.14
N HIS A 243 28.60 1.26 11.61
CA HIS A 243 28.62 -0.06 10.98
C HIS A 243 28.89 0.05 9.48
N THR A 244 30.15 -0.09 9.08
CA THR A 244 30.60 0.04 7.68
C THR A 244 29.85 -0.89 6.71
N GLU A 245 29.53 -2.12 7.11
CA GLU A 245 28.82 -3.07 6.25
C GLU A 245 27.37 -2.64 5.98
N TRP A 246 26.71 -2.01 6.95
CA TRP A 246 25.35 -1.49 6.77
C TRP A 246 25.34 -0.26 5.86
N ILE A 247 26.33 0.62 6.00
CA ILE A 247 26.52 1.79 5.12
C ILE A 247 26.76 1.32 3.67
N ARG A 248 27.66 0.34 3.49
CA ARG A 248 27.94 -0.22 2.16
C ARG A 248 26.69 -0.86 1.55
N HIS A 249 25.94 -1.62 2.35
CA HIS A 249 24.68 -2.22 1.93
C HIS A 249 23.67 -1.15 1.50
N SER A 250 23.45 -0.11 2.31
CA SER A 250 22.50 0.97 1.97
C SER A 250 22.90 1.72 0.71
N ASP A 251 24.18 2.01 0.51
CA ASP A 251 24.69 2.66 -0.70
C ASP A 251 24.45 1.79 -1.95
N GLU A 252 24.76 0.49 -1.88
CA GLU A 252 24.52 -0.46 -2.96
C GLU A 252 23.04 -0.57 -3.33
N GLN A 253 22.15 -0.65 -2.32
CA GLN A 253 20.70 -0.70 -2.51
C GLN A 253 20.14 0.60 -3.09
N ALA A 254 20.57 1.77 -2.59
CA ALA A 254 20.13 3.07 -3.10
C ALA A 254 20.49 3.26 -4.59
N GLU A 255 21.70 2.85 -4.99
CA GLU A 255 22.13 2.91 -6.38
C GLU A 255 21.36 1.92 -7.27
N ALA A 256 21.04 0.72 -6.76
CA ALA A 256 20.22 -0.25 -7.48
C ALA A 256 18.80 0.28 -7.69
N PHE A 257 18.17 0.78 -6.63
CA PHE A 257 16.84 1.37 -6.70
C PHE A 257 16.78 2.54 -7.69
N LEU A 258 17.79 3.43 -7.68
CA LEU A 258 17.86 4.53 -8.65
C LEU A 258 17.95 4.02 -10.09
N ARG A 259 18.76 2.98 -10.36
CA ARG A 259 18.87 2.40 -11.70
C ARG A 259 17.54 1.81 -12.17
N GLU A 260 16.82 1.11 -11.30
CA GLU A 260 15.48 0.57 -11.62
C GLU A 260 14.48 1.69 -11.88
N PHE A 261 14.47 2.72 -11.04
CA PHE A 261 13.61 3.90 -11.20
C PHE A 261 13.84 4.62 -12.53
N ASP A 262 15.11 4.79 -12.92
CA ASP A 262 15.48 5.45 -14.18
C ASP A 262 15.13 4.64 -15.43
N GLN A 263 14.98 3.31 -15.31
CA GLN A 263 14.83 2.39 -16.46
C GLN A 263 13.69 2.78 -17.40
N PHE A 264 12.58 3.30 -16.86
CA PHE A 264 11.40 3.73 -17.62
C PHE A 264 11.02 5.20 -17.36
N GLY A 265 12.02 6.04 -17.10
CA GLY A 265 11.82 7.47 -16.94
C GLY A 265 11.11 7.84 -15.64
N GLY A 266 11.57 7.22 -14.54
CA GLY A 266 11.20 7.57 -13.17
C GLY A 266 9.94 6.87 -12.69
N THR A 267 9.81 5.55 -12.81
CA THR A 267 8.61 4.81 -12.36
C THR A 267 8.94 3.76 -11.31
N PHE A 268 8.00 3.53 -10.38
CA PHE A 268 8.10 2.47 -9.38
C PHE A 268 7.48 1.17 -9.86
N ALA A 269 7.83 0.07 -9.18
CA ALA A 269 7.19 -1.21 -9.39
C ALA A 269 5.71 -1.20 -8.94
N GLU A 270 5.40 -0.47 -7.87
CA GLU A 270 4.02 -0.14 -7.48
C GLU A 270 3.62 1.19 -8.11
N PHE A 271 3.43 1.15 -9.42
CA PHE A 271 3.15 2.36 -10.20
C PHE A 271 1.73 2.88 -9.97
N ASN A 272 1.63 4.22 -9.93
CA ASN A 272 0.42 5.02 -9.82
C ASN A 272 -0.51 4.47 -8.76
N THR A 273 -0.29 4.84 -7.50
CA THR A 273 -1.08 4.33 -6.38
C THR A 273 -1.61 5.49 -5.56
N THR A 274 -2.90 5.46 -5.28
CA THR A 274 -3.53 6.41 -4.36
C THR A 274 -3.05 6.19 -2.94
N THR A 275 -2.79 4.96 -2.51
CA THR A 275 -2.40 4.65 -1.13
C THR A 275 -0.92 4.91 -0.85
N TYR A 276 -0.01 4.30 -1.61
CA TYR A 276 1.39 4.16 -1.16
C TYR A 276 2.28 5.34 -1.50
N TYR A 277 1.93 6.17 -2.48
CA TYR A 277 2.74 7.34 -2.84
C TYR A 277 2.88 8.35 -1.69
N GLY A 278 1.88 8.46 -0.80
CA GLY A 278 2.01 9.26 0.42
C GLY A 278 3.09 8.71 1.36
N VAL A 279 3.20 7.40 1.48
CA VAL A 279 4.24 6.74 2.28
C VAL A 279 5.62 6.91 1.62
N ASP A 280 5.71 6.72 0.31
CA ASP A 280 6.95 6.91 -0.46
C ASP A 280 7.49 8.35 -0.31
N LEU A 281 6.62 9.35 -0.47
CA LEU A 281 6.96 10.77 -0.27
C LEU A 281 7.42 11.05 1.16
N SER A 282 6.80 10.42 2.15
CA SER A 282 7.20 10.57 3.56
C SER A 282 8.64 10.11 3.76
N VAL A 283 8.99 8.93 3.23
CA VAL A 283 10.32 8.34 3.37
C VAL A 283 11.37 9.10 2.56
N LEU A 284 11.05 9.53 1.34
CA LEU A 284 11.95 10.38 0.54
C LEU A 284 12.20 11.74 1.20
N GLY A 285 11.19 12.30 1.85
CA GLY A 285 11.33 13.45 2.74
C GLY A 285 12.28 13.19 3.91
N MET A 286 12.32 11.95 4.44
CA MET A 286 13.32 11.56 5.44
C MET A 286 14.74 11.50 4.85
N TRP A 287 14.91 10.96 3.64
CA TRP A 287 16.23 10.94 2.97
C TRP A 287 16.74 12.36 2.76
N ARG A 288 15.86 13.27 2.30
CA ARG A 288 16.18 14.68 2.07
C ARG A 288 16.65 15.39 3.33
N LYS A 289 16.09 15.07 4.50
CA LYS A 289 16.38 15.79 5.77
C LYS A 289 17.40 15.12 6.68
N TYR A 290 17.44 13.78 6.69
CA TYR A 290 18.14 13.02 7.73
C TYR A 290 19.21 12.07 7.19
N ALA A 291 19.46 12.05 5.88
CA ALA A 291 20.60 11.31 5.33
C ALA A 291 21.94 11.94 5.76
N PHE A 292 22.87 11.09 6.21
CA PHE A 292 24.24 11.50 6.56
C PHE A 292 25.15 11.83 5.36
N THR A 293 24.78 11.46 4.13
CA THR A 293 25.63 11.67 2.95
C THR A 293 24.92 12.51 1.89
N GLU A 294 25.71 13.35 1.21
CA GLU A 294 25.24 14.13 0.07
C GLU A 294 24.75 13.21 -1.07
N ARG A 295 25.35 12.02 -1.21
CA ARG A 295 24.96 11.06 -2.26
C ARG A 295 23.54 10.55 -2.06
N LEU A 296 23.20 10.03 -0.87
CA LEU A 296 21.85 9.54 -0.63
C LEU A 296 20.82 10.66 -0.73
N THR A 297 21.16 11.86 -0.24
CA THR A 297 20.33 13.07 -0.38
C THR A 297 20.03 13.36 -1.87
N LYS A 298 21.05 13.35 -2.75
CA LYS A 298 20.88 13.56 -4.20
C LYS A 298 20.03 12.48 -4.87
N ILE A 299 20.20 11.21 -4.48
CA ILE A 299 19.39 10.11 -4.99
C ILE A 299 17.92 10.34 -4.57
N GLY A 300 17.69 10.64 -3.29
CA GLY A 300 16.37 10.94 -2.73
C GLY A 300 15.67 12.07 -3.49
N HIS A 301 16.33 13.21 -3.68
CA HIS A 301 15.77 14.34 -4.46
C HIS A 301 15.38 13.94 -5.88
N LYS A 302 16.22 13.15 -6.57
CA LYS A 302 15.93 12.73 -7.94
C LYS A 302 14.69 11.82 -8.00
N ILE A 303 14.57 10.89 -7.07
CA ILE A 303 13.43 9.98 -6.98
C ILE A 303 12.16 10.76 -6.58
N GLU A 304 12.23 11.62 -5.57
CA GLU A 304 11.12 12.46 -5.11
C GLU A 304 10.59 13.35 -6.25
N ALA A 305 11.48 14.02 -6.98
CA ALA A 305 11.11 14.83 -8.14
C ALA A 305 10.43 14.01 -9.25
N GLY A 306 10.94 12.81 -9.54
CA GLY A 306 10.33 11.91 -10.53
C GLY A 306 8.94 11.43 -10.10
N LEU A 307 8.76 11.11 -8.82
CA LEU A 307 7.47 10.74 -8.25
C LEU A 307 6.47 11.89 -8.35
N TRP A 308 6.85 13.10 -7.93
CA TRP A 308 6.00 14.30 -8.06
C TRP A 308 5.58 14.56 -9.51
N ASN A 309 6.51 14.40 -10.46
CA ASN A 309 6.20 14.53 -11.88
C ASN A 309 5.18 13.48 -12.36
N ASN A 310 5.27 12.22 -11.90
CA ASN A 310 4.24 11.23 -12.21
C ASN A 310 2.89 11.59 -11.59
N ILE A 311 2.86 11.98 -10.32
CA ILE A 311 1.60 12.39 -9.67
C ILE A 311 0.97 13.54 -10.46
N ALA A 312 1.74 14.58 -10.83
CA ALA A 312 1.26 15.70 -11.63
C ALA A 312 0.69 15.27 -12.99
N LEU A 313 1.35 14.32 -13.67
CA LEU A 313 0.89 13.82 -14.96
C LEU A 313 -0.49 13.14 -14.86
N TYR A 314 -0.73 12.34 -13.81
CA TYR A 314 -1.98 11.59 -13.62
C TYR A 314 -3.04 12.34 -12.81
N TYR A 315 -2.71 13.48 -12.20
CA TYR A 315 -3.63 14.25 -11.35
C TYR A 315 -4.60 15.13 -12.13
N ASN A 316 -5.87 15.16 -11.72
CA ASN A 316 -6.86 16.08 -12.25
C ASN A 316 -7.25 17.11 -11.19
N ALA A 317 -6.83 18.37 -11.37
CA ALA A 317 -7.11 19.44 -10.40
C ALA A 317 -8.59 19.83 -10.28
N ASN A 318 -9.42 19.58 -11.29
CA ASN A 318 -10.86 19.86 -11.19
C ASN A 318 -11.60 18.78 -10.39
N LEU A 319 -11.21 17.52 -10.61
CA LEU A 319 -11.73 16.38 -9.84
C LEU A 319 -11.03 16.24 -8.47
N GLU A 320 -9.91 16.94 -8.29
CA GLU A 320 -9.00 16.86 -7.16
C GLU A 320 -8.65 15.40 -6.81
N ASN A 321 -8.34 14.59 -7.81
CA ASN A 321 -8.03 13.18 -7.60
C ASN A 321 -7.00 12.68 -8.63
N LEU A 322 -6.36 11.56 -8.33
CA LEU A 322 -5.42 10.86 -9.20
C LEU A 322 -6.19 9.94 -10.15
N SER A 323 -5.91 10.01 -11.45
CA SER A 323 -6.42 9.02 -12.41
C SER A 323 -5.70 7.71 -12.21
N GLY A 324 -6.43 6.58 -12.33
CA GLY A 324 -5.80 5.29 -12.53
C GLY A 324 -5.10 5.17 -13.89
N PRO A 325 -4.63 3.96 -14.26
CA PRO A 325 -4.85 2.70 -13.56
C PRO A 325 -4.02 2.63 -12.28
N PHE A 326 -4.37 1.72 -11.37
CA PHE A 326 -3.63 1.57 -10.12
C PHE A 326 -3.02 0.17 -10.03
N ALA A 327 -1.68 0.08 -9.95
CA ALA A 327 -1.02 -1.22 -9.78
C ALA A 327 -1.33 -1.82 -8.39
N ARG A 328 -1.60 -0.96 -7.39
CA ARG A 328 -1.97 -1.33 -6.03
C ARG A 328 -2.64 -0.17 -5.30
N ALA A 329 -3.90 -0.29 -4.87
CA ALA A 329 -4.62 0.72 -4.11
C ALA A 329 -5.73 0.09 -3.24
N TYR A 330 -6.01 0.67 -2.07
CA TYR A 330 -7.21 0.31 -1.30
C TYR A 330 -8.46 1.01 -1.83
N ASP A 331 -8.31 2.24 -2.32
CA ASP A 331 -9.42 3.06 -2.80
C ASP A 331 -9.07 3.85 -4.05
N MET A 332 -10.12 4.19 -4.79
CA MET A 332 -10.07 5.12 -5.93
C MET A 332 -9.86 6.57 -5.49
N GLU A 333 -10.26 6.92 -4.26
CA GLU A 333 -10.21 8.27 -3.73
C GLU A 333 -8.90 8.53 -2.96
N MET A 334 -8.08 9.48 -3.43
CA MET A 334 -6.79 9.82 -2.82
C MET A 334 -6.87 10.49 -1.43
N ARG A 335 -8.08 10.64 -0.87
CA ARG A 335 -8.33 11.23 0.46
C ARG A 335 -8.80 10.20 1.50
N GLU A 336 -9.10 8.98 1.09
CA GLU A 336 -9.66 7.95 1.98
C GLU A 336 -8.53 7.13 2.62
N HIS A 337 -7.90 6.22 1.86
CA HIS A 337 -6.78 5.40 2.36
C HIS A 337 -5.45 5.90 1.78
N SER A 338 -5.08 7.14 2.11
CA SER A 338 -3.93 7.81 1.51
C SER A 338 -3.48 9.06 2.28
N SER A 339 -2.19 9.39 2.20
CA SER A 339 -1.66 10.70 2.61
C SER A 339 -1.38 11.66 1.45
N ILE A 340 -1.67 11.33 0.19
CA ILE A 340 -1.37 12.22 -0.95
C ILE A 340 -2.06 13.58 -0.78
N GLY A 341 -3.33 13.59 -0.35
CA GLY A 341 -4.06 14.82 -0.06
C GLY A 341 -3.37 15.71 0.98
N VAL A 342 -2.75 15.11 2.00
CA VAL A 342 -1.96 15.81 3.03
C VAL A 342 -0.73 16.51 2.42
N PHE A 343 0.00 15.82 1.54
CA PHE A 343 1.13 16.41 0.82
C PHE A 343 0.70 17.53 -0.13
N LEU A 344 -0.43 17.38 -0.83
CA LEU A 344 -0.98 18.43 -1.67
C LEU A 344 -1.43 19.65 -0.86
N TYR A 345 -2.01 19.45 0.32
CA TYR A 345 -2.32 20.54 1.23
C TYR A 345 -1.05 21.29 1.68
N LEU A 346 0.02 20.59 2.04
CA LEU A 346 1.30 21.24 2.38
C LEU A 346 1.89 22.06 1.22
N LEU A 347 1.62 21.66 -0.02
CA LEU A 347 2.02 22.41 -1.22
C LEU A 347 1.13 23.63 -1.48
N LEU A 348 -0.20 23.45 -1.43
CA LEU A 348 -1.18 24.43 -1.91
C LEU A 348 -1.59 25.44 -0.83
N GLY A 349 -1.56 25.04 0.44
CA GLY A 349 -1.81 25.89 1.60
C GLY A 349 -3.27 26.24 1.84
N GLU A 350 -3.50 27.45 2.37
CA GLU A 350 -4.81 27.97 2.80
C GLU A 350 -5.89 27.82 1.72
N GLY A 351 -7.04 27.27 2.10
CA GLY A 351 -8.18 26.98 1.19
C GLY A 351 -8.22 25.55 0.65
N TYR A 352 -7.20 24.74 0.92
CA TYR A 352 -7.14 23.32 0.54
C TYR A 352 -7.18 22.36 1.74
N GLU A 353 -7.64 22.83 2.90
CA GLU A 353 -7.69 22.04 4.14
C GLU A 353 -8.54 20.75 3.97
N HIS A 354 -9.51 20.76 3.05
CA HIS A 354 -10.34 19.58 2.72
C HIS A 354 -9.56 18.43 2.09
N LEU A 355 -8.35 18.67 1.58
CA LEU A 355 -7.45 17.62 1.09
C LEU A 355 -6.76 16.88 2.23
N ALA A 356 -6.60 17.53 3.39
CA ALA A 356 -6.03 16.97 4.62
C ALA A 356 -7.13 16.57 5.62
N GLY A 357 -8.30 16.13 5.14
CA GLY A 357 -9.34 15.56 6.00
C GLY A 357 -8.81 14.37 6.81
N ILE A 358 -9.29 14.18 8.05
CA ILE A 358 -8.88 13.04 8.88
C ILE A 358 -9.26 11.74 8.19
N ASN A 359 -8.29 10.84 8.05
CA ASN A 359 -8.47 9.52 7.49
C ASN A 359 -7.61 8.46 8.21
N CYS A 360 -7.53 7.26 7.65
CA CYS A 360 -6.82 6.13 8.27
C CYS A 360 -5.31 6.41 8.47
N GLU A 361 -4.70 7.21 7.60
CA GLU A 361 -3.27 7.55 7.62
C GLU A 361 -2.94 8.78 8.47
N SER A 362 -3.94 9.53 8.98
CA SER A 362 -3.69 10.80 9.68
C SER A 362 -2.83 10.68 10.94
N GLY A 363 -2.61 9.47 11.48
CA GLY A 363 -1.61 9.27 12.53
C GLY A 363 -0.18 9.61 12.08
N HIS A 364 0.09 9.59 10.78
CA HIS A 364 1.39 9.88 10.18
C HIS A 364 1.63 11.38 9.95
N ASP A 365 0.59 12.22 10.01
CA ASP A 365 0.67 13.64 9.68
C ASP A 365 1.75 14.43 10.43
N PRO A 366 2.04 14.20 11.73
CA PRO A 366 3.15 14.88 12.40
C PRO A 366 4.51 14.58 11.78
N LEU A 367 4.71 13.36 11.28
CA LEU A 367 5.92 12.98 10.54
C LEU A 367 5.96 13.68 9.19
N ILE A 368 4.83 13.70 8.48
CA ILE A 368 4.69 14.38 7.18
C ILE A 368 4.98 15.87 7.32
N ALA A 369 4.44 16.51 8.36
CA ALA A 369 4.70 17.91 8.69
C ALA A 369 6.20 18.17 8.96
N LEU A 370 6.88 17.25 9.66
CA LEU A 370 8.33 17.35 9.88
C LEU A 370 9.13 17.25 8.59
N VAL A 371 8.77 16.35 7.66
CA VAL A 371 9.54 16.18 6.42
C VAL A 371 9.21 17.21 5.34
N GLY A 372 7.97 17.70 5.28
CA GLY A 372 7.51 18.68 4.30
C GLY A 372 7.52 18.15 2.86
N VAL A 373 7.53 19.06 1.88
CA VAL A 373 7.45 18.73 0.43
C VAL A 373 8.63 19.29 -0.36
N ASP A 374 9.02 18.64 -1.46
CA ASP A 374 10.01 19.14 -2.45
C ASP A 374 9.49 19.03 -3.89
N VAL A 375 8.44 19.80 -4.21
CA VAL A 375 7.77 19.67 -5.52
C VAL A 375 8.56 20.42 -6.59
N PRO A 376 8.89 19.79 -7.75
CA PRO A 376 9.48 20.49 -8.89
C PRO A 376 8.59 21.64 -9.35
N VAL A 377 9.19 22.80 -9.64
CA VAL A 377 8.46 24.03 -9.98
C VAL A 377 7.56 23.85 -11.20
N GLU A 378 7.97 23.02 -12.15
CA GLU A 378 7.22 22.67 -13.36
C GLU A 378 5.99 21.80 -13.09
N ALA A 379 5.95 21.07 -11.98
CA ALA A 379 4.83 20.20 -11.59
C ALA A 379 3.72 20.99 -10.88
N VAL A 380 4.07 22.07 -10.17
CA VAL A 380 3.13 22.89 -9.37
C VAL A 380 1.87 23.32 -10.13
N PRO A 381 1.93 23.80 -11.38
CA PRO A 381 0.73 24.24 -12.12
C PRO A 381 -0.32 23.13 -12.29
N TYR A 382 0.09 21.86 -12.41
CA TYR A 382 -0.83 20.73 -12.57
C TYR A 382 -1.66 20.45 -11.32
N PHE A 383 -1.16 20.84 -10.13
CA PHE A 383 -1.89 20.70 -8.88
C PHE A 383 -2.84 21.88 -8.63
N GLN A 384 -2.54 23.05 -9.19
CA GLN A 384 -3.33 24.26 -8.98
C GLN A 384 -4.54 24.35 -9.92
N ALA A 385 -4.41 23.89 -11.17
CA ALA A 385 -5.47 23.98 -12.17
C ALA A 385 -5.30 22.96 -13.29
N HIS A 386 -6.40 22.62 -13.98
CA HIS A 386 -6.35 21.78 -15.17
C HIS A 386 -5.51 22.45 -16.27
N GLN A 387 -4.37 21.84 -16.62
CA GLN A 387 -3.42 22.36 -17.62
C GLN A 387 -3.79 21.97 -19.07
N GLY A 388 -5.03 21.54 -19.30
CA GLY A 388 -5.51 21.07 -20.59
C GLY A 388 -5.60 19.54 -20.67
N ASP A 389 -6.38 19.11 -21.64
CA ASP A 389 -6.64 17.69 -21.89
C ASP A 389 -5.36 16.97 -22.34
N ARG A 390 -5.08 15.81 -21.76
CA ARG A 390 -3.86 15.06 -22.07
C ARG A 390 -4.05 13.56 -22.03
N LEU A 391 -3.35 12.88 -22.94
CA LEU A 391 -3.15 11.44 -22.94
C LEU A 391 -1.74 11.15 -22.42
N VAL A 392 -1.66 10.52 -21.25
CA VAL A 392 -0.41 10.17 -20.58
C VAL A 392 -0.14 8.68 -20.80
N GLN A 393 1.13 8.33 -20.99
CA GLN A 393 1.58 6.94 -21.06
C GLN A 393 2.92 6.80 -20.34
N LYS A 394 3.01 5.81 -19.46
CA LYS A 394 4.23 5.42 -18.76
C LYS A 394 4.40 3.91 -18.82
N GLN A 395 5.66 3.47 -18.83
CA GLN A 395 6.02 2.08 -18.64
C GLN A 395 6.62 1.90 -17.25
N PHE A 396 6.45 0.71 -16.69
CA PHE A 396 7.05 0.35 -15.41
C PHE A 396 7.25 -1.16 -15.33
N MET A 397 8.17 -1.59 -14.47
CA MET A 397 8.38 -3.02 -14.16
C MET A 397 7.64 -3.36 -12.89
N GLU A 398 6.44 -3.89 -13.04
CA GLU A 398 5.60 -4.37 -11.94
C GLU A 398 6.35 -5.41 -11.10
N LEU A 399 6.10 -5.41 -9.78
CA LEU A 399 6.54 -6.47 -8.87
C LEU A 399 5.34 -7.32 -8.47
N CYS A 400 5.35 -8.59 -8.88
CA CYS A 400 4.38 -9.60 -8.47
C CYS A 400 4.94 -10.39 -7.28
N GLU A 401 4.90 -9.80 -6.09
CA GLU A 401 5.58 -10.26 -4.88
C GLU A 401 5.37 -11.75 -4.51
N ARG A 402 4.25 -12.35 -4.93
CA ARG A 402 3.89 -13.77 -4.68
C ARG A 402 4.11 -14.70 -5.88
N ASP A 403 4.80 -14.25 -6.91
CA ASP A 403 5.18 -15.07 -8.05
C ASP A 403 6.62 -15.58 -7.95
N GLU A 404 6.99 -16.44 -8.89
CA GLU A 404 8.36 -16.97 -8.99
C GLU A 404 9.36 -15.80 -9.12
N PRO A 405 10.41 -15.71 -8.27
CA PRO A 405 11.30 -14.54 -8.22
C PRO A 405 11.98 -14.16 -9.54
N HIS A 406 12.14 -15.12 -10.46
CA HIS A 406 12.75 -14.87 -11.77
C HIS A 406 11.72 -14.52 -12.86
N ALA A 407 10.42 -14.59 -12.55
CA ALA A 407 9.31 -14.29 -13.44
C ALA A 407 8.31 -13.29 -12.83
N ASN A 408 8.60 -12.73 -11.66
CA ASN A 408 7.72 -11.81 -10.93
C ASN A 408 7.85 -10.34 -11.36
N ARG A 409 8.57 -10.08 -12.45
CA ARG A 409 8.76 -8.73 -13.00
C ARG A 409 8.10 -8.65 -14.37
N ASN A 410 7.00 -7.90 -14.45
CA ASN A 410 6.22 -7.74 -15.69
C ASN A 410 6.37 -6.32 -16.23
N LEU A 411 6.76 -6.19 -17.51
CA LEU A 411 6.71 -4.90 -18.18
C LEU A 411 5.26 -4.51 -18.41
N CYS A 412 4.83 -3.44 -17.76
CA CYS A 412 3.48 -2.92 -17.84
C CYS A 412 3.47 -1.54 -18.50
N THR A 413 2.36 -1.20 -19.14
CA THR A 413 2.08 0.15 -19.63
C THR A 413 0.86 0.70 -18.93
N ALA A 414 1.00 1.84 -18.26
CA ALA A 414 -0.10 2.58 -17.67
C ALA A 414 -0.41 3.80 -18.55
N LYS A 415 -1.63 3.85 -19.06
CA LYS A 415 -2.12 4.95 -19.92
C LYS A 415 -3.30 5.61 -19.25
N ALA A 416 -3.37 6.94 -19.34
CA ALA A 416 -4.48 7.70 -18.78
C ALA A 416 -4.90 8.85 -19.70
N TRP A 417 -6.21 9.02 -19.87
CA TRP A 417 -6.77 10.25 -20.43
C TRP A 417 -7.21 11.15 -19.28
N ILE A 418 -6.70 12.38 -19.23
CA ILE A 418 -7.06 13.40 -18.24
C ILE A 418 -7.76 14.55 -18.96
N GLY A 419 -9.08 14.64 -18.83
CA GLY A 419 -9.90 15.76 -19.32
C GLY A 419 -10.40 16.64 -18.17
N ALA A 420 -11.09 17.74 -18.51
CA ALA A 420 -11.55 18.69 -17.50
C ALA A 420 -12.51 18.11 -16.45
N ASN A 421 -13.47 17.28 -16.85
CA ASN A 421 -14.52 16.73 -15.97
C ASN A 421 -14.54 15.20 -15.94
N ARG A 422 -13.57 14.56 -16.59
CA ARG A 422 -13.48 13.10 -16.73
C ARG A 422 -12.03 12.69 -16.87
N MET A 423 -11.63 11.65 -16.17
CA MET A 423 -10.35 10.98 -16.36
C MET A 423 -10.55 9.46 -16.40
N MET A 424 -9.68 8.78 -17.15
CA MET A 424 -9.78 7.35 -17.39
C MET A 424 -8.39 6.74 -17.41
N GLY A 425 -8.25 5.57 -16.80
CA GLY A 425 -7.00 4.83 -16.70
C GLY A 425 -7.10 3.43 -17.26
N ALA A 426 -6.04 2.98 -17.93
CA ALA A 426 -5.90 1.63 -18.48
C ALA A 426 -4.47 1.10 -18.27
N MET A 427 -4.35 -0.15 -17.82
CA MET A 427 -3.09 -0.88 -17.64
C MET A 427 -3.03 -2.11 -18.51
N SER A 428 -1.91 -2.29 -19.20
CA SER A 428 -1.60 -3.46 -20.01
C SER A 428 -0.31 -4.15 -19.55
N GLY A 429 -0.22 -5.47 -19.77
CA GLY A 429 0.92 -6.32 -19.40
C GLY A 429 0.95 -6.81 -17.95
N SER A 430 -0.01 -6.42 -17.12
CA SER A 430 -0.04 -6.77 -15.69
C SER A 430 -0.45 -8.22 -15.47
N ARG A 431 0.28 -8.88 -14.57
CA ARG A 431 -0.03 -10.23 -14.05
C ARG A 431 -0.08 -10.22 -12.52
N ASN A 432 -0.18 -9.03 -11.92
CA ASN A 432 -0.20 -8.87 -10.48
C ASN A 432 -1.29 -9.75 -9.89
N THR A 433 -0.93 -10.50 -8.86
CA THR A 433 -1.84 -11.39 -8.16
C THR A 433 -2.67 -10.64 -7.12
N ASN A 434 -2.21 -9.47 -6.67
CA ASN A 434 -2.82 -8.67 -5.62
C ASN A 434 -4.23 -8.16 -6.01
N GLY A 435 -5.21 -8.33 -5.11
CA GLY A 435 -6.59 -7.85 -5.28
C GLY A 435 -6.76 -6.32 -5.19
N GLN A 436 -5.71 -5.60 -4.80
CA GLN A 436 -5.63 -4.13 -4.79
C GLN A 436 -5.33 -3.53 -6.17
N MET A 437 -5.18 -4.35 -7.21
CA MET A 437 -4.88 -3.87 -8.55
C MET A 437 -6.16 -3.50 -9.30
N TYR A 438 -6.19 -2.30 -9.88
CA TYR A 438 -7.30 -1.78 -10.69
C TYR A 438 -6.80 -1.40 -12.08
N PRO A 439 -6.94 -2.30 -13.07
CA PRO A 439 -6.32 -2.14 -14.39
C PRO A 439 -7.11 -1.19 -15.29
N ALA A 440 -8.36 -0.89 -14.96
CA ALA A 440 -9.23 -0.03 -15.72
C ALA A 440 -10.08 0.81 -14.78
N THR A 441 -10.08 2.13 -14.97
CA THR A 441 -10.70 3.09 -14.05
C THR A 441 -11.30 4.27 -14.79
N ILE A 442 -12.34 4.89 -14.23
CA ILE A 442 -12.94 6.14 -14.69
C ILE A 442 -13.30 6.97 -13.46
N HIS A 443 -12.98 8.25 -13.46
CA HIS A 443 -13.61 9.24 -12.58
C HIS A 443 -14.26 10.31 -13.42
N TRP A 444 -15.44 10.78 -13.01
CA TRP A 444 -16.10 11.87 -13.70
C TRP A 444 -16.96 12.71 -12.75
N GLN A 445 -17.34 13.88 -13.24
CA GLN A 445 -18.26 14.79 -12.57
C GLN A 445 -19.49 15.02 -13.44
N SER A 446 -20.66 14.98 -12.84
CA SER A 446 -21.93 15.33 -13.50
C SER A 446 -22.04 16.84 -13.74
N GLU A 447 -23.02 17.26 -14.53
CA GLU A 447 -23.34 18.68 -14.75
C GLU A 447 -23.73 19.41 -13.44
N THR A 448 -24.23 18.68 -12.44
CA THR A 448 -24.59 19.17 -11.11
C THR A 448 -23.40 19.22 -10.14
N GLY A 449 -22.22 18.73 -10.55
CA GLY A 449 -21.00 18.72 -9.73
C GLY A 449 -20.80 17.45 -8.90
N GLU A 450 -21.70 16.47 -9.00
CA GLU A 450 -21.60 15.19 -8.28
C GLU A 450 -20.48 14.34 -8.87
N ARG A 451 -19.63 13.76 -8.01
CA ARG A 451 -18.49 12.94 -8.41
C ARG A 451 -18.85 11.46 -8.40
N TYR A 452 -18.32 10.75 -9.38
CA TYR A 452 -18.52 9.32 -9.57
C TYR A 452 -17.19 8.66 -9.94
N ASP A 453 -17.08 7.37 -9.62
CA ASP A 453 -15.98 6.52 -10.05
C ASP A 453 -16.48 5.15 -10.52
N LEU A 454 -15.70 4.55 -11.41
CA LEU A 454 -15.86 3.20 -11.89
C LEU A 454 -14.49 2.52 -11.90
N ARG A 455 -14.43 1.29 -11.41
CA ARG A 455 -13.22 0.46 -11.46
C ARG A 455 -13.52 -0.96 -11.92
N LEU A 456 -12.62 -1.54 -12.70
CA LEU A 456 -12.58 -2.97 -12.93
C LEU A 456 -11.85 -3.64 -11.77
N ALA A 457 -12.48 -4.65 -11.18
CA ALA A 457 -11.90 -5.46 -10.12
C ALA A 457 -12.21 -6.95 -10.36
N ARG A 458 -11.64 -7.79 -9.50
CA ARG A 458 -11.81 -9.25 -9.57
C ARG A 458 -11.90 -9.85 -8.17
N ARG A 459 -12.50 -11.04 -8.06
CA ARG A 459 -12.49 -11.87 -6.85
C ARG A 459 -12.78 -13.33 -7.19
N GLU A 460 -12.32 -14.26 -6.36
CA GLU A 460 -12.84 -15.62 -6.36
C GLU A 460 -14.31 -15.61 -5.90
N VAL A 461 -15.16 -16.45 -6.51
CA VAL A 461 -16.58 -16.53 -6.14
C VAL A 461 -16.73 -16.85 -4.66
N GLY A 462 -17.42 -15.96 -3.93
CA GLY A 462 -17.67 -16.11 -2.48
C GLY A 462 -16.55 -15.61 -1.58
N GLU A 463 -15.49 -15.02 -2.14
CA GLU A 463 -14.39 -14.41 -1.39
C GLU A 463 -14.42 -12.87 -1.47
N GLY A 464 -13.57 -12.22 -0.66
CA GLY A 464 -13.41 -10.77 -0.65
C GLY A 464 -12.63 -10.22 -1.85
N TRP A 465 -12.71 -8.90 -2.04
CA TRP A 465 -12.05 -8.17 -3.14
C TRP A 465 -10.52 -8.21 -3.07
N ASN A 466 -9.94 -8.37 -1.87
CA ASN A 466 -8.49 -8.31 -1.65
C ASN A 466 -7.81 -9.70 -1.69
N THR A 467 -8.42 -10.68 -2.38
CA THR A 467 -7.82 -12.00 -2.55
C THR A 467 -6.70 -11.97 -3.59
N HIS A 468 -5.67 -12.79 -3.36
CA HIS A 468 -4.58 -12.94 -4.31
C HIS A 468 -4.94 -14.03 -5.32
N LEU A 469 -4.95 -13.68 -6.60
CA LEU A 469 -5.41 -14.55 -7.70
C LEU A 469 -4.32 -14.67 -8.76
N ARG A 470 -3.95 -15.90 -9.10
CA ARG A 470 -2.94 -16.21 -10.13
C ARG A 470 -3.59 -16.58 -11.45
N GLY A 471 -2.83 -16.47 -12.54
CA GLY A 471 -3.27 -16.91 -13.86
C GLY A 471 -4.15 -15.90 -14.59
N LEU A 472 -4.17 -14.63 -14.16
CA LEU A 472 -4.89 -13.59 -14.87
C LEU A 472 -3.91 -12.61 -15.52
N THR A 473 -4.18 -12.27 -16.78
CA THR A 473 -3.46 -11.23 -17.52
C THR A 473 -4.42 -10.13 -17.93
N PHE A 474 -4.01 -8.87 -17.74
CA PHE A 474 -4.82 -7.70 -18.08
C PHE A 474 -4.16 -6.90 -19.19
N GLU A 475 -4.92 -6.68 -20.25
CA GLU A 475 -4.54 -5.84 -21.39
C GLU A 475 -5.62 -4.77 -21.54
N ALA A 476 -5.33 -3.54 -21.14
CA ALA A 476 -6.26 -2.42 -21.32
C ALA A 476 -5.62 -1.25 -22.08
N ASP A 477 -6.43 -0.57 -22.89
CA ASP A 477 -6.05 0.67 -23.58
C ASP A 477 -7.14 1.73 -23.46
N VAL A 478 -6.72 3.00 -23.48
CA VAL A 478 -7.62 4.14 -23.32
C VAL A 478 -7.36 5.22 -24.37
N THR A 479 -8.45 5.81 -24.84
CA THR A 479 -8.48 7.03 -25.65
C THR A 479 -9.36 8.07 -24.96
N LYS A 480 -9.62 9.22 -25.59
CA LYS A 480 -10.52 10.24 -25.02
C LYS A 480 -11.93 9.70 -24.74
N ASP A 481 -12.45 8.84 -25.61
CA ASP A 481 -13.87 8.44 -25.66
C ASP A 481 -14.03 6.91 -25.65
N SER A 482 -12.98 6.15 -25.34
CA SER A 482 -13.06 4.69 -25.29
C SER A 482 -12.08 4.09 -24.29
N LEU A 483 -12.52 3.04 -23.60
CA LEU A 483 -11.75 2.18 -22.73
C LEU A 483 -11.95 0.72 -23.17
N VAL A 484 -10.89 0.08 -23.63
CA VAL A 484 -10.88 -1.31 -24.10
C VAL A 484 -10.13 -2.16 -23.08
N ILE A 485 -10.71 -3.28 -22.70
CA ILE A 485 -10.18 -4.17 -21.66
C ILE A 485 -10.26 -5.60 -22.16
N GLU A 486 -9.17 -6.33 -22.08
CA GLU A 486 -9.09 -7.77 -22.29
C GLU A 486 -8.55 -8.42 -21.02
N VAL A 487 -9.21 -9.48 -20.58
CA VAL A 487 -8.81 -10.29 -19.43
C VAL A 487 -8.65 -11.72 -19.90
N GLU A 488 -7.44 -12.26 -19.78
CA GLU A 488 -7.17 -13.68 -20.01
C GLU A 488 -7.12 -14.41 -18.67
N LEU A 489 -7.84 -15.53 -18.58
CA LEU A 489 -8.01 -16.33 -17.37
C LEU A 489 -7.48 -17.75 -17.59
N ASP A 490 -6.29 -18.02 -17.07
CA ASP A 490 -5.65 -19.34 -16.98
C ASP A 490 -5.66 -19.82 -15.52
N THR A 491 -6.86 -20.11 -15.03
CA THR A 491 -7.08 -20.60 -13.67
C THR A 491 -8.17 -21.66 -13.61
N ALA A 492 -8.07 -22.54 -12.61
CA ALA A 492 -9.05 -23.56 -12.28
C ALA A 492 -10.11 -23.07 -11.28
N ASP A 493 -9.96 -21.85 -10.75
CA ASP A 493 -10.90 -21.26 -9.82
C ASP A 493 -12.00 -20.50 -10.57
N GLU A 494 -13.20 -20.44 -10.00
CA GLU A 494 -14.26 -19.58 -10.52
C GLU A 494 -14.02 -18.13 -10.13
N ILE A 495 -13.99 -17.24 -11.12
CA ILE A 495 -13.63 -15.84 -10.92
C ILE A 495 -14.78 -14.92 -11.32
N GLU A 496 -15.05 -13.92 -10.50
CA GLU A 496 -15.89 -12.79 -10.86
C GLU A 496 -14.99 -11.65 -11.34
N ILE A 497 -15.15 -11.24 -12.60
CA ILE A 497 -14.64 -9.98 -13.15
C ILE A 497 -15.79 -8.99 -13.09
N TYR A 498 -15.61 -7.88 -12.39
CA TYR A 498 -16.72 -6.96 -12.17
C TYR A 498 -16.33 -5.48 -12.29
N PHE A 499 -17.29 -4.68 -12.75
CA PHE A 499 -17.22 -3.23 -12.69
C PHE A 499 -17.94 -2.78 -11.44
N GLU A 500 -17.21 -2.13 -10.53
CA GLU A 500 -17.81 -1.45 -9.38
C GLU A 500 -18.00 0.03 -9.75
N ILE A 501 -19.21 0.53 -9.56
CA ILE A 501 -19.59 1.93 -9.85
C ILE A 501 -20.06 2.57 -8.56
N ARG A 502 -19.48 3.72 -8.21
CA ARG A 502 -19.80 4.50 -7.02
C ARG A 502 -20.29 5.89 -7.39
N GLY A 503 -21.25 6.40 -6.63
CA GLY A 503 -21.68 7.78 -6.70
C GLY A 503 -23.07 8.01 -6.09
N PRO A 504 -23.52 9.28 -5.99
CA PRO A 504 -24.71 9.65 -5.20
C PRO A 504 -26.04 9.09 -5.73
N SER A 505 -26.10 8.75 -7.03
CA SER A 505 -27.34 8.32 -7.68
C SER A 505 -27.07 7.30 -8.77
N ILE A 506 -27.30 6.02 -8.44
CA ILE A 506 -27.20 4.88 -9.36
C ILE A 506 -28.55 4.17 -9.38
N ARG A 507 -29.16 4.00 -10.56
CA ARG A 507 -30.48 3.40 -10.70
C ARG A 507 -30.40 2.13 -11.54
N GLN A 508 -31.15 1.11 -11.12
CA GLN A 508 -31.17 -0.19 -11.79
C GLN A 508 -31.56 -0.12 -13.27
N GLN A 509 -32.54 0.72 -13.61
CA GLN A 509 -33.00 0.89 -14.99
C GLN A 509 -31.96 1.48 -15.94
N ASP A 510 -30.88 2.05 -15.40
CA ASP A 510 -29.84 2.72 -16.20
C ASP A 510 -28.65 1.81 -16.52
N ILE A 511 -28.60 0.59 -15.95
CA ILE A 511 -27.57 -0.41 -16.22
C ILE A 511 -28.18 -1.50 -17.09
N LEU A 512 -27.97 -1.40 -18.40
CA LEU A 512 -28.39 -2.39 -19.38
C LEU A 512 -27.18 -3.16 -19.93
N GLN A 513 -27.42 -4.29 -20.59
CA GLN A 513 -26.36 -5.16 -21.12
C GLN A 513 -25.43 -4.44 -22.12
N GLU A 514 -26.00 -3.62 -23.01
CA GLU A 514 -25.27 -2.93 -24.07
C GLU A 514 -25.05 -1.44 -23.78
N GLN A 515 -25.56 -0.93 -22.65
CA GLN A 515 -25.48 0.50 -22.33
C GLN A 515 -25.63 0.79 -20.84
N TRP A 516 -24.73 1.59 -20.29
CA TRP A 516 -24.83 2.14 -18.94
C TRP A 516 -25.02 3.65 -19.00
N ARG A 517 -25.97 4.18 -18.23
CA ARG A 517 -26.27 5.61 -18.16
C ARG A 517 -26.09 6.11 -16.73
N PHE A 518 -25.16 7.03 -16.55
CA PHE A 518 -24.95 7.72 -15.29
C PHE A 518 -25.03 9.23 -15.51
N PRO A 519 -25.32 10.03 -14.46
CA PRO A 519 -25.23 11.48 -14.58
C PRO A 519 -23.85 11.92 -15.09
N GLY A 520 -23.82 12.59 -16.24
CA GLY A 520 -22.58 13.05 -16.88
C GLY A 520 -21.77 11.99 -17.64
N LEU A 521 -22.28 10.75 -17.78
CA LEU A 521 -21.58 9.70 -18.51
C LEU A 521 -22.55 8.69 -19.13
N VAL A 522 -22.51 8.54 -20.46
CA VAL A 522 -23.16 7.42 -21.15
C VAL A 522 -22.08 6.50 -21.70
N CYS A 523 -22.21 5.22 -21.43
CA CYS A 523 -21.27 4.19 -21.85
C CYS A 523 -22.00 3.17 -22.73
N ASP A 524 -21.68 3.11 -24.02
CA ASP A 524 -22.10 2.01 -24.88
C ASP A 524 -21.12 0.84 -24.72
N VAL A 525 -21.65 -0.33 -24.38
CA VAL A 525 -20.88 -1.48 -23.92
C VAL A 525 -20.97 -2.62 -24.93
N LYS A 526 -19.82 -3.10 -25.39
CA LYS A 526 -19.72 -4.40 -26.07
C LYS A 526 -18.91 -5.33 -25.21
N ALA A 527 -19.54 -6.40 -24.75
CA ALA A 527 -18.90 -7.42 -23.93
C ALA A 527 -18.87 -8.76 -24.69
N GLU A 528 -17.68 -9.29 -24.93
CA GLU A 528 -17.45 -10.69 -25.28
C GLU A 528 -17.17 -11.44 -23.98
N ALA A 529 -18.22 -11.67 -23.20
CA ALA A 529 -18.19 -12.30 -21.89
C ALA A 529 -19.56 -12.94 -21.59
N PRO A 530 -19.68 -13.82 -20.56
CA PRO A 530 -20.97 -14.33 -20.10
C PRO A 530 -21.96 -13.21 -19.74
N GLU A 531 -23.26 -13.51 -19.70
CA GLU A 531 -24.26 -12.51 -19.30
C GLU A 531 -23.97 -11.99 -17.87
N PRO A 532 -23.96 -10.66 -17.66
CA PRO A 532 -23.65 -10.12 -16.35
C PRO A 532 -24.83 -10.25 -15.39
N SER A 533 -24.51 -10.42 -14.11
CA SER A 533 -25.44 -10.12 -13.01
C SER A 533 -25.16 -8.73 -12.45
N VAL A 534 -26.17 -8.08 -11.86
CA VAL A 534 -26.01 -6.75 -11.27
C VAL A 534 -26.46 -6.75 -9.82
N LEU A 535 -25.57 -6.35 -8.92
CA LEU A 535 -25.86 -6.19 -7.50
C LEU A 535 -25.91 -4.71 -7.15
N PHE A 536 -26.87 -4.34 -6.30
CA PHE A 536 -27.04 -2.97 -5.80
C PHE A 536 -26.81 -2.93 -4.31
N TYR A 537 -25.99 -1.98 -3.90
CA TYR A 537 -25.70 -1.66 -2.53
C TYR A 537 -26.13 -0.22 -2.24
N VAL A 538 -25.99 0.20 -0.98
CA VAL A 538 -26.44 1.54 -0.56
C VAL A 538 -25.72 2.65 -1.33
N ASN A 539 -24.43 2.49 -1.60
CA ASN A 539 -23.57 3.54 -2.17
C ASN A 539 -22.90 3.16 -3.51
N HIS A 540 -23.15 1.95 -4.02
CA HIS A 540 -22.49 1.46 -5.22
C HIS A 540 -23.30 0.35 -5.91
N ALA A 541 -22.97 0.06 -7.16
CA ALA A 541 -23.45 -1.10 -7.88
C ALA A 541 -22.27 -1.91 -8.44
N GLU A 542 -22.46 -3.22 -8.58
CA GLU A 542 -21.49 -4.12 -9.20
C GLU A 542 -22.11 -4.79 -10.42
N ILE A 543 -21.44 -4.73 -11.57
CA ILE A 543 -21.79 -5.44 -12.80
C ILE A 543 -20.82 -6.61 -12.95
N ILE A 544 -21.28 -7.82 -12.73
CA ILE A 544 -20.45 -9.00 -12.46
C ILE A 544 -20.53 -9.99 -13.62
N TYR A 545 -19.38 -10.28 -14.22
CA TYR A 545 -19.18 -11.29 -15.26
C TYR A 545 -18.46 -12.50 -14.63
N ARG A 546 -19.17 -13.63 -14.53
CA ARG A 546 -18.65 -14.85 -13.90
C ARG A 546 -17.91 -15.72 -14.93
N TYR A 547 -16.66 -16.02 -14.65
CA TYR A 547 -15.86 -17.03 -15.34
C TYR A 547 -16.03 -18.39 -14.65
N VAL A 548 -16.45 -19.39 -15.42
CA VAL A 548 -16.50 -20.79 -14.98
C VAL A 548 -15.51 -21.61 -15.84
N PRO A 549 -14.44 -22.17 -15.26
CA PRO A 549 -13.45 -22.94 -16.00
C PRO A 549 -14.08 -24.09 -16.80
N GLY A 550 -13.74 -24.19 -18.08
CA GLY A 550 -14.26 -25.23 -18.98
C GLY A 550 -15.67 -24.97 -19.54
N GLU A 551 -16.42 -24.02 -18.99
CA GLU A 551 -17.73 -23.60 -19.51
C GLU A 551 -17.67 -22.24 -20.21
N SER A 552 -16.98 -21.28 -19.61
CA SER A 552 -16.76 -19.94 -20.15
C SER A 552 -15.52 -19.91 -21.03
N ALA A 553 -15.48 -18.98 -22.00
CA ALA A 553 -14.24 -18.67 -22.70
C ALA A 553 -13.18 -18.20 -21.69
N ASN A 554 -11.92 -18.60 -21.90
CA ASN A 554 -10.77 -18.18 -21.09
C ASN A 554 -10.32 -16.73 -21.38
N LYS A 555 -11.07 -16.01 -22.21
CA LYS A 555 -10.83 -14.62 -22.54
C LYS A 555 -12.15 -13.85 -22.45
N MET A 556 -12.12 -12.73 -21.74
CA MET A 556 -13.20 -11.75 -21.71
C MET A 556 -12.71 -10.45 -22.34
N ARG A 557 -13.59 -9.79 -23.09
CA ARG A 557 -13.28 -8.50 -23.72
C ARG A 557 -14.41 -7.51 -23.55
N PHE A 558 -14.06 -6.28 -23.18
CA PHE A 558 -15.00 -5.19 -22.94
C PHE A 558 -14.56 -3.96 -23.75
N GLU A 559 -15.42 -3.45 -24.61
CA GLU A 559 -15.29 -2.13 -25.22
C GLU A 559 -16.31 -1.19 -24.60
N LEU A 560 -15.82 -0.18 -23.88
CA LEU A 560 -16.62 0.89 -23.31
C LEU A 560 -16.45 2.13 -24.19
N ASN A 561 -17.50 2.56 -24.89
CA ASN A 561 -17.50 3.79 -25.70
C ASN A 561 -18.25 4.87 -24.94
N ILE A 562 -17.59 6.00 -24.68
CA ILE A 562 -18.01 6.93 -23.63
C ILE A 562 -18.31 8.30 -24.25
N SER A 563 -19.55 8.76 -24.04
CA SER A 563 -20.04 10.07 -24.50
C SER A 563 -20.53 10.95 -23.36
#